data_AF-A0A8S3BCA4-F1
#
_entry.id   AF-A0A8S3BCA4-F1
#
_cell.length_a   1.000
_cell.length_b   1.000
_cell.length_c   1.000
_cell.angle_alpha   90.00
_cell.angle_beta   90.00
_cell.angle_gamma   90.00
#
_symmetry.space_group_name_H-M   'P 1'
#
loop_
_entity.id
_entity.type
_entity.pdbx_description
1 polymer ?
#
loop_
_entity_poly.entity_id
_entity_poly.type
_entity_poly.pdbx_seq_one_letter_code
_entity_poly.pdbx_strand_id
1 'polypeptide(L)' 'ECLYYALNKTLRTENRQRLKSWYSYWKLILSALQKLPSQKPTIWRGVTLDLSQQYEIGKRYV' A
#
# COMPACT_ATOMS: atom_id res chain seq x y z
N GLU A 1 -1.47 16.71 7.08
CA GLU A 1 -1.26 15.38 6.45
C GLU A 1 -2.61 14.82 6.01
N CYS A 2 -2.68 14.14 4.86
CA CYS A 2 -3.90 13.52 4.36
C CYS A 2 -4.09 12.11 4.97
N LEU A 3 -5.33 11.60 4.99
CA LEU A 3 -5.65 10.28 5.56
C LEU A 3 -4.78 9.14 4.99
N TYR A 4 -4.68 9.05 3.66
CA TYR A 4 -3.89 8.00 3.01
C TYR A 4 -2.40 8.12 3.32
N TYR A 5 -1.90 9.34 3.51
CA TYR A 5 -0.50 9.58 3.85
C TYR A 5 -0.20 9.07 5.27
N ALA A 6 -1.02 9.46 6.25
CA ALA A 6 -0.85 9.03 7.65
C ALA A 6 -0.99 7.50 7.80
N LEU A 7 -1.96 6.90 7.11
CA LEU A 7 -2.13 5.44 7.11
C LEU A 7 -0.92 4.73 6.48
N ASN A 8 -0.53 5.12 5.26
CA ASN A 8 0.59 4.48 4.56
C ASN A 8 1.92 4.66 5.31
N LYS A 9 2.10 5.80 5.99
CA LYS A 9 3.24 6.03 6.87
C LYS A 9 3.21 5.08 8.06
N THR A 10 2.06 4.94 8.73
CA THR A 10 1.90 4.02 9.88
C THR A 10 2.11 2.56 9.46
N LEU A 11 1.59 2.14 8.31
CA LEU A 11 1.76 0.78 7.79
C LEU A 11 3.21 0.41 7.52
N ARG A 12 4.05 1.38 7.12
CA ARG A 12 5.49 1.18 6.87
C ARG A 12 6.35 1.22 8.13
N THR A 13 5.78 1.55 9.30
CA THR A 13 6.55 1.56 10.55
C THR A 13 6.74 0.16 11.09
N GLU A 14 7.91 -0.10 11.69
CA GLU A 14 8.20 -1.38 12.36
C GLU A 14 7.35 -1.57 13.63
N ASN A 15 6.96 -0.48 14.28
CA ASN A 15 6.15 -0.51 15.50
C ASN A 15 4.68 -0.83 15.20
N ARG A 16 4.34 -2.12 15.25
CA ARG A 16 2.97 -2.64 15.02
C ARG A 16 1.92 -2.16 16.02
N GLN A 17 2.31 -1.68 17.20
CA GLN A 17 1.35 -1.14 18.17
C GLN A 17 0.64 0.11 17.62
N ARG A 18 1.33 0.90 16.80
CA ARG A 18 0.76 2.10 16.16
C ARG A 18 -0.36 1.77 15.16
N LEU A 19 -0.41 0.53 14.68
CA LEU A 19 -1.44 0.11 13.73
C LEU A 19 -2.79 -0.17 14.41
N LYS A 20 -2.81 -0.41 15.72
CA LYS A 20 -4.04 -0.77 16.46
C LYS A 20 -5.16 0.25 16.29
N SER A 21 -4.84 1.54 16.30
CA SER A 21 -5.81 2.62 16.09
C SER A 21 -6.44 2.60 14.69
N TRP A 22 -5.78 1.97 13.71
CA TRP A 22 -6.23 1.90 12.32
C TRP A 22 -7.01 0.63 11.99
N TYR A 23 -7.15 -0.33 12.91
CA TYR A 23 -7.72 -1.65 12.61
C TYR A 23 -9.13 -1.61 12.00
N SER A 24 -10.02 -0.78 12.55
CA SER A 24 -11.38 -0.66 12.02
C SER A 24 -11.38 -0.11 10.59
N TYR A 25 -10.55 0.89 10.31
CA TYR A 25 -10.41 1.47 8.98
C TYR A 25 -9.73 0.51 7.99
N TRP A 26 -8.71 -0.22 8.44
CA TRP A 26 -8.01 -1.22 7.65
C TRP A 26 -8.93 -2.38 7.26
N LYS A 27 -9.73 -2.87 8.21
CA LYS A 27 -10.76 -3.87 7.96
C LYS A 27 -11.77 -3.39 6.93
N LEU A 28 -12.25 -2.15 7.04
CA LEU A 28 -13.17 -1.55 6.07
C LEU A 28 -12.60 -1.56 4.65
N ILE A 29 -11.34 -1.10 4.48
CA ILE A 29 -10.68 -1.07 3.16
C ILE A 29 -10.55 -2.47 2.57
N LEU A 30 -10.03 -3.43 3.36
CA LEU A 30 -9.83 -4.79 2.86
C LEU A 30 -11.16 -5.47 2.52
N SER A 31 -12.19 -5.29 3.34
CA SER A 31 -13.53 -5.80 3.06
C SER A 31 -14.17 -5.16 1.82
N ALA A 32 -13.92 -3.87 1.57
CA ALA A 32 -14.39 -3.20 0.36
C ALA A 32 -13.65 -3.73 -0.89
N LEU A 33 -12.32 -3.90 -0.82
CA LEU A 33 -11.52 -4.45 -1.91
C LEU A 33 -11.98 -5.85 -2.33
N GLN A 34 -12.36 -6.70 -1.37
CA GLN A 34 -12.89 -8.04 -1.65
C GLN A 34 -14.24 -8.04 -2.39
N LYS A 35 -15.03 -6.97 -2.27
CA LYS A 35 -16.34 -6.84 -2.94
C LYS A 35 -16.24 -6.26 -4.35
N LEU A 36 -15.12 -5.64 -4.69
CA LEU A 36 -14.91 -5.04 -6.01
C LEU A 36 -14.54 -6.12 -7.04
N PRO A 37 -14.98 -5.99 -8.30
CA PRO A 37 -14.60 -6.92 -9.35
C PRO A 37 -13.08 -6.85 -9.60
N SER A 38 -12.46 -8.01 -9.75
CA SER A 38 -11.04 -8.11 -10.10
C SER A 38 -10.83 -7.72 -11.56
N GLN A 39 -9.89 -6.81 -11.81
CA GLN A 39 -9.49 -6.39 -13.14
C GLN A 39 -8.00 -6.64 -13.34
N LYS A 40 -7.58 -6.97 -14.56
CA LYS A 40 -6.17 -7.16 -14.94
C LYS A 40 -5.69 -6.15 -16.00
N PRO A 41 -5.88 -4.83 -15.80
CA PRO A 41 -5.39 -3.83 -16.73
C PRO A 41 -3.88 -3.60 -16.54
N THR A 42 -3.22 -3.09 -17.59
CA THR A 42 -1.90 -2.47 -17.43
C THR A 42 -2.07 -1.17 -16.66
N ILE A 43 -1.39 -1.03 -15.53
CA ILE A 43 -1.42 0.16 -14.68
C ILE A 43 -0.04 0.79 -14.57
N TRP A 44 0.00 2.09 -14.31
CA TRP A 44 1.23 2.87 -14.20
C TRP A 44 1.27 3.59 -12.85
N ARG A 45 2.46 3.66 -12.23
CA ARG A 45 2.69 4.42 -11.00
C ARG A 45 3.88 5.35 -11.19
N GLY A 46 3.61 6.64 -11.32
CA GLY A 46 4.65 7.66 -11.29
C GLY A 46 5.25 7.80 -9.89
N VAL A 47 6.57 7.87 -9.80
CA VAL A 47 7.32 8.14 -8.57
C VAL A 47 8.37 9.20 -8.86
N THR A 48 8.62 10.08 -7.90
CA THR A 48 9.62 11.14 -8.01
C THR A 48 11.04 10.67 -7.64
N LEU A 49 11.18 9.47 -7.10
CA LEU A 49 12.44 8.87 -6.67
C LEU A 49 13.03 8.01 -7.79
N ASP A 50 14.35 8.04 -7.98
CA ASP A 50 15.03 7.08 -8.84
C ASP A 50 15.03 5.70 -8.19
N LEU A 51 14.30 4.77 -8.79
CA LEU A 51 14.16 3.38 -8.36
C LEU A 51 14.86 2.41 -9.32
N SER A 52 15.60 2.90 -10.32
CA SER A 52 16.20 2.07 -11.37
C SER A 52 17.08 0.93 -10.84
N GLN A 53 17.83 1.19 -9.76
CA GLN A 53 18.67 0.18 -9.11
C GLN A 53 17.91 -0.76 -8.16
N GLN A 54 16.67 -0.43 -7.79
CA GLN A 54 15.88 -1.23 -6.85
C GLN A 54 15.02 -2.29 -7.57
N TYR A 55 14.75 -2.10 -8.86
CA TYR A 55 13.90 -2.99 -9.68
C TYR A 55 14.71 -3.74 -10.74
N GLU A 56 15.29 -4.87 -10.36
CA GLU A 56 16.00 -5.79 -11.23
C GLU A 56 15.02 -6.70 -12.00
N ILE A 57 15.40 -7.04 -13.23
CA ILE A 57 14.63 -7.93 -14.09
C ILE A 57 14.52 -9.31 -13.44
N GLY A 58 13.30 -9.85 -13.40
CA GLY A 58 13.03 -11.19 -12.86
C GLY A 58 12.87 -11.26 -11.35
N LYS A 59 13.08 -10.16 -10.59
CA LYS A 59 12.81 -10.13 -9.15
C LYS A 59 11.34 -9.81 -8.85
N ARG A 60 10.83 -10.44 -7.78
CA ARG A 60 9.49 -10.18 -7.25
C ARG A 60 9.56 -9.16 -6.11
N TYR A 61 8.76 -8.11 -6.23
CA TYR A 61 8.59 -7.07 -5.22
C TYR A 61 7.22 -7.23 -4.56
N VAL A 62 7.19 -7.28 -3.23
CA VAL A 62 5.97 -7.45 -2.42
C VAL A 62 5.85 -6.28 -1.45
#